data_AF-A0A7Y5LLN7-F1
#
_entry.id   AF-A0A7Y5LLN7-F1
#
_cell.length_a   1.000
_cell.length_b   1.000
_cell.length_c   1.000
_cell.angle_alpha   90.00
_cell.angle_beta   90.00
_cell.angle_gamma   90.00
#
_symmetry.space_group_name_H-M   'P 1'
#
loop_
_entity.id
_entity.type
_entity.pdbx_description
1 polymer ?
#
loop_
_entity_poly.entity_id
_entity_poly.type
_entity_poly.pdbx_seq_one_letter_code
_entity_poly.pdbx_strand_id
1 'polypeptide(L)' 'EQESEELEDEIIVRLNPKTGKVENFEVLFFTSRLLRSELFSLPVIADLRQATAK' A
#
# COMPACT_ATOMS: atom_id res chain seq x y z
N GLU A 1 12.27 15.02 6.14
CA GLU A 1 10.80 15.00 6.05
C GLU A 1 10.46 14.12 4.86
N GLN A 2 9.59 13.12 5.05
CA GLN A 2 9.25 12.16 4.00
C GLN A 2 7.88 12.51 3.45
N GLU A 3 7.76 12.63 2.12
CA GLU A 3 6.49 12.92 1.46
C GLU A 3 5.60 11.67 1.46
N SER A 4 4.40 11.81 2.00
CA SER A 4 3.33 10.81 1.92
C SER A 4 2.26 11.30 0.97
N GLU A 5 1.81 10.42 0.08
CA GLU A 5 0.68 10.68 -0.80
C GLU A 5 -0.53 9.88 -0.30
N GLU A 6 -1.63 10.57 -0.05
CA GLU A 6 -2.91 9.94 0.26
C GLU A 6 -3.59 9.59 -1.07
N LEU A 7 -3.79 8.29 -1.32
CA LEU A 7 -4.56 7.81 -2.44
C LEU A 7 -6.04 7.69 -2.05
N GLU A 8 -6.93 7.62 -3.05
CA GLU A 8 -8.33 7.24 -2.84
C GLU A 8 -8.42 5.89 -2.08
N ASP A 9 -9.55 5.66 -1.40
CA ASP A 9 -9.84 4.45 -0.61
C ASP A 9 -9.09 4.28 0.73
N GLU A 10 -8.67 5.38 1.36
CA GLU A 10 -8.07 5.37 2.71
C GLU A 10 -6.72 4.64 2.73
N ILE A 11 -5.99 4.73 1.61
CA ILE A 11 -4.68 4.13 1.41
C ILE A 11 -3.61 5.22 1.40
N ILE A 12 -2.61 5.10 2.26
CA ILE A 12 -1.46 5.98 2.27
C ILE A 12 -0.28 5.25 1.65
N VAL A 13 0.35 5.87 0.66
CA VAL A 13 1.58 5.36 0.05
C VAL A 13 2.75 6.23 0.49
N ARG A 14 3.81 5.56 0.96
CA ARG A 14 5.09 6.23 1.24
C ARG A 14 6.04 5.94 0.10
N LEU A 15 6.51 7.01 -0.52
CA LEU A 15 7.50 6.95 -1.58
C LEU A 15 8.89 7.27 -1.02
N ASN A 16 9.90 6.63 -1.58
CA ASN A 16 11.27 7.03 -1.38
C ASN A 16 11.49 8.38 -2.11
N PRO A 17 11.84 9.47 -1.42
CA PRO A 17 11.95 10.80 -2.05
C PRO A 17 13.11 10.90 -3.05
N LYS A 18 14.07 9.96 -3.05
CA LYS A 18 15.20 9.94 -3.97
C LYS A 18 14.95 9.11 -5.22
N THR A 19 14.09 8.09 -5.15
CA THR A 19 13.91 7.12 -6.23
C THR A 19 12.47 7.03 -6.74
N GLY A 20 11.51 7.62 -6.03
CA GLY A 20 10.08 7.54 -6.33
C GLY A 20 9.48 6.15 -6.14
N LYS A 21 10.24 5.18 -5.62
CA LYS A 21 9.77 3.82 -5.41
C LYS A 21 8.88 3.74 -4.16
N VAL A 22 7.87 2.90 -4.21
CA VAL A 22 7.04 2.62 -3.04
C VAL A 22 7.86 1.88 -1.99
N GLU A 23 7.88 2.42 -0.77
CA GLU A 23 8.49 1.81 0.40
C GLU A 23 7.45 1.23 1.35
N ASN A 24 6.25 1.82 1.41
CA ASN A 24 5.19 1.34 2.28
C ASN A 24 3.79 1.62 1.70
N PHE A 25 2.85 0.71 1.98
CA PHE A 25 1.41 0.91 1.80
C PHE A 25 0.74 0.77 3.17
N GLU A 26 -0.01 1.78 3.60
CA GLU A 26 -0.84 1.75 4.81
C GLU A 26 -2.30 1.76 4.38
N VAL A 27 -3.04 0.70 4.72
CA VAL A 27 -4.48 0.62 4.46
C VAL A 27 -5.20 0.89 5.77
N LEU A 28 -5.91 2.02 5.84
CA LEU A 28 -6.69 2.39 7.02
C LEU A 28 -8.05 1.69 6.94
N PHE A 29 -8.27 0.70 7.81
CA PHE A 29 -9.57 0.03 7.90
C PHE A 29 -10.48 0.75 8.88
N PHE A 30 -11.52 1.42 8.38
CA PHE A 30 -12.67 1.77 9.20
C PHE A 30 -13.61 0.56 9.30
N THR A 31 -14.17 0.33 10.49
CA THR A 31 -14.99 -0.85 10.82
C THR A 31 -16.15 -1.09 9.86
N SER A 32 -16.62 -0.06 9.15
CA SER A 32 -17.63 -0.13 8.10
C SER A 32 -17.24 -1.03 6.92
N ARG A 33 -15.95 -1.13 6.56
CA ARG A 33 -15.47 -1.95 5.43
C ARG A 33 -15.34 -3.43 5.81
N LEU A 34 -14.92 -3.72 7.05
CA LEU A 34 -14.86 -5.08 7.61
C LEU A 34 -16.26 -5.74 7.64
N LEU A 35 -17.30 -4.96 7.93
CA LEU A 35 -18.69 -5.44 8.00
C LEU A 35 -19.29 -5.77 6.64
N ARG A 36 -18.76 -5.22 5.55
CA ARG A 36 -19.29 -5.42 4.19
C ARG A 36 -18.80 -6.71 3.53
N SER A 37 -17.81 -7.40 4.12
CA SER A 37 -17.21 -8.64 3.58
C SER A 37 -16.74 -8.50 2.12
N GLU A 38 -16.47 -7.27 1.67
CA GLU A 38 -16.00 -6.99 0.32
C GLU A 38 -14.50 -7.28 0.22
N LEU A 39 -14.10 -7.90 -0.90
CA LEU A 39 -12.69 -8.13 -1.19
C LEU A 39 -12.02 -6.78 -1.47
N PHE A 40 -11.03 -6.44 -0.66
CA PHE A 40 -10.18 -5.28 -0.90
C PHE A 40 -9.11 -5.62 -1.94
N SER A 41 -9.00 -4.80 -2.97
CA SER A 41 -8.04 -4.95 -4.06
C SER A 41 -7.27 -3.66 -4.26
N LEU A 42 -5.93 -3.74 -4.25
CA LEU A 42 -5.04 -2.63 -4.50
C LEU A 42 -4.20 -2.90 -5.76
N PRO A 43 -4.45 -2.21 -6.89
CA PRO A 43 -3.65 -2.38 -8.09
C PRO A 43 -2.26 -1.80 -7.86
N VAL A 44 -1.23 -2.65 -7.96
CA VAL A 44 0.18 -2.24 -7.85
C VAL A 44 1.00 -2.80 -9.01
N ILE A 45 1.99 -2.04 -9.45
CA ILE A 45 3.04 -2.53 -10.34
C ILE A 45 4.17 -3.04 -9.46
N ALA A 46 4.38 -4.37 -9.41
CA ALA A 46 5.37 -4.99 -8.54
C ALA A 46 6.39 -5.83 -9.34
N ASP A 47 7.67 -5.71 -8.99
CA ASP A 47 8.74 -6.64 -9.41
C ASP A 47 8.94 -7.66 -8.28
N LEU A 48 8.22 -8.78 -8.37
CA LEU A 48 8.26 -9.85 -7.37
C LEU A 48 9.40 -10.81 -7.68
N ARG A 49 10.28 -11.05 -6.71
CA ARG A 49 11.38 -12.01 -6.82
C ARG A 49 11.22 -13.08 -5.76
N GLN A 50 11.51 -14.33 -6.13
CA GLN A 50 11.46 -15.45 -5.20
C GLN A 50 12.50 -15.23 -4.09
N ALA A 51 12.04 -15.21 -2.84
CA ALA A 51 12.94 -15.25 -1.71
C ALA A 51 13.53 -16.65 -1.57
N THR A 52 14.85 -16.75 -1.48
CA THR A 52 15.50 -18.01 -1.12
C THR A 52 15.25 -18.26 0.37
N ALA A 53 14.53 -19.33 0.72
CA ALA A 53 14.43 -19.77 2.11
C ALA A 53 15.84 -20.13 2.60
N LYS A 54 16.30 -19.50 3.67
CA LYS A 54 17.51 -19.90 4.40
C LYS A 54 17.11 -20.80 5.56
#